data_AF-A0ABC8TZI7-F1
#
_entry.id   AF-A0ABC8TZI7-F1
#
_cell.length_a   1.000
_cell.length_b   1.000
_cell.length_c   1.000
_cell.angle_alpha   90.00
_cell.angle_beta   90.00
_cell.angle_gamma   90.00
#
_symmetry.space_group_name_H-M   'P 1'
#
loop_
_entity.id
_entity.type
_entity.pdbx_description
1 polymer ?
#
loop_
_entity_poly.entity_id
_entity_poly.type
_entity_poly.pdbx_seq_one_letter_code
_entity_poly.pdbx_strand_id
1 'polypeptide(L)'
;MNALICPLLTFRRQGIFSESTDHLYNAATQERETTLNQLLIELDGFDTGKGVIFLGATNRMDLLDPALLRPGRFDRKIRIRPPNAKGRLEILKVHARNVKLSESVDLATILRTYL
;
A
#
# COMPACT_ATOMS: atom_id res chain seq x y z
N MET A 1 -25.95 5.61 18.20
CA MET A 1 -26.95 5.31 19.24
C MET A 1 -27.03 3.79 19.39
N ASN A 2 -26.52 3.27 20.52
CA ASN A 2 -26.74 1.98 21.21
C ASN A 2 -26.62 0.66 20.43
N ALA A 3 -26.03 -0.42 20.95
CA ALA A 3 -25.82 -0.88 22.33
C ALA A 3 -24.46 -1.62 22.42
N LEU A 4 -23.63 -1.40 23.45
CA LEU A 4 -23.62 -2.17 24.70
C LEU A 4 -23.90 -3.67 24.48
N ILE A 5 -22.86 -4.50 24.60
CA ILE A 5 -22.81 -5.72 25.44
C ILE A 5 -21.33 -6.10 25.59
N CYS A 6 -20.85 -5.93 26.83
CA CYS A 6 -19.64 -6.54 27.35
C CYS A 6 -20.01 -7.94 27.88
N PRO A 7 -19.14 -8.95 27.77
CA PRO A 7 -19.13 -10.03 28.74
C PRO A 7 -17.84 -9.96 29.54
N LEU A 8 -18.02 -9.46 30.75
CA LEU A 8 -17.13 -9.64 31.88
C LEU A 8 -17.25 -11.11 32.34
N LEU A 9 -16.24 -11.94 32.06
CA LEU A 9 -15.97 -13.15 32.85
C LEU A 9 -14.49 -13.18 33.19
N THR A 10 -14.17 -12.44 34.25
CA THR A 10 -12.97 -12.61 35.05
C THR A 10 -12.97 -14.02 35.66
N PHE A 11 -11.90 -14.78 35.39
CA PHE A 11 -11.38 -15.76 36.34
C PHE A 11 -9.94 -15.36 36.67
N ARG A 12 -9.74 -14.84 37.88
CA ARG A 12 -8.45 -14.45 38.46
C ARG A 12 -7.60 -15.71 38.73
N ARG A 13 -6.34 -15.73 38.28
CA ARG A 13 -5.21 -16.23 39.08
C ARG A 13 -3.93 -15.47 38.73
N GLN A 14 -3.21 -15.10 39.78
CA GLN A 14 -2.08 -14.18 39.83
C GLN A 14 -0.92 -14.51 38.87
N GLY A 15 -0.22 -13.48 38.39
CA GLY A 15 1.16 -13.63 37.93
C GLY A 15 1.56 -12.71 36.78
N ILE A 16 2.03 -11.50 37.11
CA ILE A 16 3.26 -10.88 36.56
C ILE A 16 3.66 -11.35 35.13
N PHE A 17 3.03 -10.86 34.06
CA PHE A 17 3.61 -10.81 32.71
C PHE A 17 2.73 -9.98 31.76
N SER A 18 2.94 -8.66 31.65
CA SER A 18 2.41 -7.89 30.51
C SER A 18 3.14 -6.57 30.20
N GLU A 19 4.07 -6.10 31.04
CA GLU A 19 4.86 -4.90 30.68
C GLU A 19 5.90 -5.15 29.57
N SER A 20 6.47 -6.36 29.48
CA SER A 20 7.57 -6.64 28.56
C SER A 20 7.19 -6.70 27.07
N THR A 21 5.93 -7.01 26.74
CA THR A 21 5.45 -7.09 25.34
C THR A 21 5.15 -5.73 24.73
N ASP A 22 4.70 -4.75 25.53
CA ASP A 22 4.41 -3.40 25.05
C ASP A 22 5.69 -2.60 24.78
N HIS A 23 6.73 -2.78 25.61
CA HIS A 23 8.03 -2.16 25.37
C HIS A 23 8.72 -2.67 24.10
N LEU A 24 8.57 -3.96 23.76
CA LEU A 24 9.09 -4.53 22.51
C LEU A 24 8.31 -4.03 21.27
N TYR A 25 6.98 -3.90 21.38
CA TYR A 25 6.14 -3.35 20.32
C TYR A 25 6.45 -1.86 20.06
N ASN A 26 6.66 -1.08 21.12
CA ASN A 26 7.01 0.32 21.02
C ASN A 26 8.44 0.52 20.51
N ALA A 27 9.42 -0.27 20.96
CA ALA A 27 10.79 -0.19 20.46
C ALA A 27 10.89 -0.53 18.97
N ALA A 28 10.24 -1.60 18.51
CA ALA A 28 10.22 -1.99 17.09
C ALA A 28 9.46 -0.99 16.20
N THR A 29 8.47 -0.29 16.76
CA THR A 29 7.76 0.79 16.06
C THR A 29 8.63 2.04 15.99
N GLN A 30 9.30 2.40 17.08
CA GLN A 30 10.24 3.52 17.15
C GLN A 30 11.42 3.35 16.18
N GLU A 31 11.98 2.14 16.06
CA GLU A 31 13.06 1.85 15.11
C GLU A 31 12.58 1.97 13.65
N ARG A 32 11.36 1.52 13.36
CA ARG A 32 10.74 1.69 12.04
C ARG A 32 10.53 3.16 11.70
N GLU A 33 9.99 3.94 12.62
CA GLU A 33 9.78 5.39 12.44
C GLU A 33 11.10 6.13 12.27
N THR A 34 12.14 5.75 13.03
CA THR A 34 13.48 6.36 12.94
C THR A 34 14.13 6.06 11.58
N THR A 35 14.06 4.81 11.13
CA THR A 35 14.60 4.40 9.83
C THR A 35 13.85 5.07 8.68
N LEU A 36 12.52 5.19 8.80
CA LEU A 36 11.68 5.91 7.85
C LEU A 36 12.13 7.38 7.76
N ASN A 37 12.21 8.08 8.89
CA ASN A 37 12.59 9.50 8.92
C ASN A 37 13.98 9.74 8.33
N GLN A 38 14.94 8.84 8.59
CA GLN A 38 16.27 8.94 7.99
C GLN A 38 16.21 8.80 6.47
N LEU A 39 15.44 7.84 5.94
CA LEU A 39 15.24 7.72 4.50
C LEU A 39 14.65 9.01 3.92
N LEU A 40 13.70 9.66 4.59
CA LEU A 40 13.10 10.91 4.13
C LEU A 40 14.08 12.09 4.09
N ILE A 41 15.01 12.16 5.05
CA ILE A 41 16.06 13.19 5.06
C ILE A 41 17.02 12.98 3.89
N GLU A 42 17.39 11.74 3.59
CA GLU A 42 18.22 11.44 2.42
C GLU A 42 17.49 11.79 1.12
N LEU A 43 16.18 11.50 1.03
CA LEU A 43 15.35 11.87 -0.12
C LEU A 43 15.30 13.40 -0.35
N ASP A 44 15.23 14.20 0.72
CA ASP A 44 15.27 15.67 0.65
C ASP A 44 16.65 16.24 0.27
N GLY A 45 17.72 15.48 0.53
CA GLY A 45 19.10 15.89 0.25
C GLY A 45 19.49 15.81 -1.22
N PHE A 46 18.69 15.17 -2.07
CA PHE A 46 18.93 15.10 -3.50
C PHE A 46 18.43 16.36 -4.20
N ASP A 47 19.35 17.28 -4.45
CA ASP A 47 19.08 18.41 -5.33
C ASP A 47 18.69 17.92 -6.74
N THR A 48 17.57 18.43 -7.25
CA THR A 48 16.96 18.04 -8.54
C THR A 48 17.90 18.20 -9.75
N GLY A 49 19.02 18.91 -9.58
CA GLY A 49 20.08 19.06 -10.58
C GLY A 49 20.95 17.82 -10.83
N LYS A 50 20.91 16.77 -9.99
CA LYS A 50 21.76 15.57 -10.13
C LYS A 50 21.16 14.44 -11.00
N GLY A 51 20.00 14.65 -11.61
CA GLY A 51 19.41 13.68 -12.55
C GLY A 51 18.82 12.41 -11.91
N VAL A 52 18.59 12.41 -10.59
CA VAL A 52 17.93 11.30 -9.88
C VAL A 52 16.43 11.58 -9.77
N ILE A 53 15.60 10.61 -10.16
CA ILE A 53 14.14 10.69 -10.08
C ILE A 53 13.64 9.66 -9.07
N PHE A 54 12.87 10.12 -8.09
CA PHE A 54 12.19 9.24 -7.13
C PHE A 54 10.77 8.91 -7.59
N LEU A 55 10.45 7.63 -7.64
CA LEU A 55 9.10 7.13 -7.93
C LEU A 55 8.63 6.24 -6.78
N GLY A 56 7.52 6.63 -6.16
CA GLY A 56 6.83 5.84 -5.12
C GLY A 56 5.46 5.36 -5.61
N ALA A 57 5.04 4.20 -5.14
CA ALA A 57 3.71 3.65 -5.40
C ALA A 57 3.01 3.30 -4.08
N THR A 58 1.77 3.77 -3.90
CA THR A 58 0.93 3.42 -2.75
C THR A 58 -0.50 3.13 -3.20
N ASN A 59 -1.13 2.14 -2.56
CA ASN A 59 -2.55 1.87 -2.70
C ASN A 59 -3.40 2.64 -1.67
N ARG A 60 -2.75 3.29 -0.69
CA ARG A 60 -3.38 4.01 0.43
C ARG A 60 -2.73 5.36 0.62
N MET A 61 -3.16 6.34 -0.19
CA MET A 61 -2.68 7.72 -0.08
C MET A 61 -3.17 8.41 1.20
N ASP A 62 -4.28 7.94 1.77
CA ASP A 62 -4.89 8.42 3.02
C ASP A 62 -4.00 8.21 4.25
N LEU A 63 -3.13 7.20 4.24
CA LEU A 63 -2.25 6.87 5.35
C LEU A 63 -0.86 7.51 5.26
N LEU A 64 -0.56 8.23 4.18
CA LEU A 64 0.75 8.85 4.04
C LEU A 64 0.87 10.09 4.90
N ASP A 65 2.05 10.27 5.51
CA ASP A 65 2.38 11.49 6.24
C ASP A 65 2.29 12.71 5.29
N PRO A 66 1.48 13.74 5.61
CA PRO A 66 1.40 14.98 4.83
C PRO A 66 2.75 15.65 4.56
N ALA A 67 3.76 15.43 5.41
CA ALA A 67 5.10 15.93 5.22
C ALA A 67 5.73 15.42 3.91
N LEU A 68 5.41 14.20 3.47
CA LEU A 68 5.91 13.60 2.23
C LEU A 68 5.39 14.27 0.97
N LEU A 69 4.24 14.94 1.07
CA LEU A 69 3.52 15.52 -0.06
C LEU A 69 3.83 17.00 -0.29
N ARG A 70 4.79 17.54 0.46
CA ARG A 70 5.25 18.94 0.30
C ARG A 70 6.13 19.07 -0.94
N PRO A 71 6.19 20.26 -1.56
CA PRO A 71 7.09 20.53 -2.68
C PRO A 71 8.54 20.17 -2.34
N GLY A 72 9.23 19.50 -3.26
CA GLY A 72 10.61 19.00 -3.07
C GLY A 72 10.72 17.51 -2.72
N ARG A 73 9.61 16.85 -2.38
CA ARG A 73 9.52 15.40 -2.11
C ARG A 73 8.68 14.70 -3.18
N PHE A 74 7.54 14.10 -2.80
CA PHE A 74 6.54 13.58 -3.74
C PHE A 74 5.63 14.71 -4.22
N ASP A 75 6.21 15.58 -5.04
CA ASP A 75 5.54 16.74 -5.65
C ASP A 75 4.45 16.31 -6.66
N ARG A 76 4.76 15.31 -7.51
CA ARG A 76 3.87 14.82 -8.56
C ARG A 76 3.08 13.61 -8.10
N LYS A 77 1.75 13.74 -8.18
CA LYS A 77 0.80 12.69 -7.81
C LYS A 77 0.09 12.20 -9.06
N ILE A 78 0.29 10.95 -9.42
CA ILE A 78 -0.38 10.31 -10.55
C ILE A 78 -1.35 9.27 -10.00
N ARG A 79 -2.65 9.52 -10.15
CA ARG A 79 -3.68 8.56 -9.73
C ARG A 79 -3.98 7.59 -10.87
N ILE A 80 -3.67 6.32 -10.62
CA ILE A 80 -4.00 5.24 -11.56
C ILE A 80 -5.44 4.79 -11.28
N ARG A 81 -6.29 4.87 -12.30
CA ARG A 81 -7.67 4.38 -12.23
C ARG A 81 -7.76 2.97 -12.80
N PRO A 82 -8.72 2.16 -12.34
CA PRO A 82 -9.00 0.87 -12.97
C PRO A 82 -9.25 1.03 -14.47
N PRO A 83 -8.76 0.10 -15.30
CA PRO A 83 -8.93 0.18 -16.75
C PRO A 83 -10.39 0.02 -17.17
N ASN A 84 -10.78 0.75 -18.22
CA ASN A 84 -12.06 0.58 -18.88
C ASN A 84 -12.11 -0.75 -19.67
N ALA A 85 -13.28 -1.13 -20.19
CA ALA A 85 -13.45 -2.38 -20.94
C ALA A 85 -12.44 -2.52 -22.10
N LYS A 86 -12.20 -1.43 -22.85
CA LYS A 86 -11.20 -1.40 -23.92
C LYS A 86 -9.78 -1.62 -23.38
N GLY A 87 -9.41 -0.98 -22.29
CA GLY A 87 -8.10 -1.11 -21.65
C GLY A 87 -7.88 -2.52 -21.08
N ARG A 88 -8.92 -3.12 -20.48
CA ARG A 88 -8.87 -4.52 -20.03
C ARG A 88 -8.61 -5.46 -21.21
N LEU A 89 -9.25 -5.23 -22.36
CA LEU A 89 -9.02 -6.05 -23.56
C LEU A 89 -7.58 -5.95 -24.06
N GLU A 90 -7.02 -4.74 -24.09
CA GLU A 90 -5.63 -4.53 -24.50
C GLU A 90 -4.63 -5.17 -23.53
N ILE A 91 -4.86 -5.06 -22.21
CA ILE A 91 -4.07 -5.76 -21.19
C ILE A 91 -4.13 -7.27 -21.42
N LEU A 92 -5.33 -7.82 -21.62
CA LEU A 92 -5.52 -9.24 -21.84
C LEU A 92 -4.83 -9.72 -23.13
N LYS A 93 -4.89 -8.94 -24.21
CA LYS A 93 -4.17 -9.24 -25.47
C LYS A 93 -2.65 -9.28 -25.28
N VAL A 94 -2.09 -8.34 -24.50
CA VAL A 94 -0.63 -8.32 -24.21
C VAL A 94 -0.22 -9.58 -23.46
N HIS A 95 -0.97 -9.97 -22.43
CA HIS A 95 -0.67 -11.18 -21.66
C HIS A 95 -0.95 -12.47 -22.43
N ALA A 96 -1.94 -12.48 -23.33
CA ALA A 96 -2.28 -13.62 -24.16
C ALA A 96 -1.31 -13.85 -25.34
N ARG A 97 -0.42 -12.90 -25.65
CA ARG A 97 0.49 -12.97 -26.80
C ARG A 97 1.38 -14.23 -26.81
N ASN A 98 1.80 -14.69 -25.64
CA ASN A 98 2.67 -15.86 -25.50
C ASN A 98 1.91 -17.14 -25.10
N VAL A 99 0.58 -17.09 -25.10
CA VAL A 99 -0.28 -18.21 -24.73
C VAL A 99 -0.85 -18.84 -25.99
N LYS A 100 -0.76 -20.18 -26.11
CA LYS A 100 -1.45 -20.92 -27.17
C LYS A 100 -2.94 -20.89 -26.91
N LEU A 101 -3.64 -19.98 -27.58
CA LEU A 101 -5.09 -19.91 -27.56
C LEU A 101 -5.67 -20.88 -28.60
N SER A 102 -6.71 -21.60 -28.22
CA SER A 102 -7.57 -22.31 -29.18
C SER A 102 -8.39 -21.29 -29.98
N GLU A 103 -8.72 -21.60 -31.24
CA GLU A 103 -9.57 -20.76 -32.10
C GLU A 103 -10.97 -20.53 -31.53
N SER A 104 -11.40 -21.37 -30.58
CA SER A 104 -12.67 -21.23 -29.85
C SER A 104 -12.67 -20.15 -28.77
N VAL A 105 -11.51 -19.57 -28.43
CA VAL A 105 -11.38 -18.62 -27.32
C VAL A 105 -11.51 -17.18 -27.81
N ASP A 106 -12.66 -16.57 -27.55
CA ASP A 106 -12.85 -15.13 -27.73
C ASP A 106 -12.54 -14.35 -26.45
N LEU A 107 -11.50 -13.52 -26.52
CA LEU A 107 -11.06 -12.66 -25.43
C LEU A 107 -12.10 -11.59 -25.07
N ALA A 108 -12.94 -11.15 -26.01
CA ALA A 108 -13.98 -10.16 -25.74
C ALA A 108 -15.11 -10.76 -24.89
N THR A 109 -15.48 -12.02 -25.14
CA THR A 109 -16.47 -12.76 -24.36
C THR A 109 -16.01 -12.99 -22.92
N ILE A 110 -14.75 -13.38 -22.71
CA ILE A 110 -14.19 -13.59 -21.35
C ILE A 110 -14.28 -12.30 -20.52
N LEU A 111 -14.01 -11.17 -21.15
CA LEU A 111 -13.98 -9.86 -20.50
C LEU A 111 -15.35 -9.39 -20.03
N ARG A 112 -16.44 -9.88 -20.63
CA ARG A 112 -17.81 -9.54 -20.24
C ARG A 112 -18.32 -10.39 -19.08
N THR A 113 -17.82 -11.62 -18.95
CA THR A 113 -18.35 -12.64 -18.03
C THR A 113 -17.62 -12.66 -16.69
N TYR A 114 -16.32 -12.35 -16.66
CA TYR A 114 -15.47 -12.59 -15.48
C TYR A 114 -14.73 -11.36 -14.93
N LEU A 115 -14.77 -10.19 -15.59
CA LEU A 115 -13.94 -9.01 -15.27
C LEU A 115 -14.68 -7.65 -15.40
#